data_AF-A0A1B7W303-F1
#
_entry.id   AF-A0A1B7W303-F1
#
_cell.length_a   1.000
_cell.length_b   1.000
_cell.length_c   1.000
_cell.angle_alpha   90.00
_cell.angle_beta   90.00
_cell.angle_gamma   90.00
#
_symmetry.space_group_name_H-M   'P 1'
#
loop_
_entity.id
_entity.type
_entity.pdbx_description
1 polymer ?
#
loop_
_entity_poly.entity_id
_entity_poly.type
_entity_poly.pdbx_seq_one_letter_code
_entity_poly.pdbx_strand_id
1 'polypeptide(L)'
;NIAQKWMLVQDRKSIFGTIVIIAGYICLLLTVILAAAYVQGLYQPQALGADVILLLSLNSVFLLWRLGMRAGFVAALYGPTEALLSIPRSIVSNVIAIMAMRRACTNYLRHCLGAPLTWDKTAHHFMPDKRAHSD
;
A
#
# COMPACT_ATOMS: atom_id res chain seq x y z
N ASN A 1 -21.24 3.22 23.25
CA ASN A 1 -19.96 2.58 22.87
C ASN A 1 -19.86 2.31 21.35
N ILE A 2 -20.06 3.35 20.53
CA ILE A 2 -20.04 3.26 19.05
C ILE A 2 -18.73 3.86 18.52
N ALA A 3 -18.23 4.93 19.15
CA ALA A 3 -16.96 5.56 18.81
C ALA A 3 -15.77 4.58 18.89
N GLN A 4 -15.68 3.76 19.95
CA GLN A 4 -14.59 2.76 20.06
C GLN A 4 -14.69 1.69 18.96
N LYS A 5 -15.90 1.21 18.64
CA LYS A 5 -16.09 0.25 17.54
C LYS A 5 -15.72 0.86 16.19
N TRP A 6 -16.08 2.12 15.95
CA TRP A 6 -15.71 2.84 14.73
C TRP A 6 -14.20 3.01 14.60
N MET A 7 -13.50 3.39 15.68
CA MET A 7 -12.03 3.48 15.70
C MET A 7 -11.38 2.12 15.36
N LEU A 8 -11.86 1.03 15.95
CA LEU A 8 -11.34 -0.31 15.69
C LEU A 8 -11.56 -0.78 14.24
N VAL A 9 -12.68 -0.41 13.62
CA VAL A 9 -12.96 -0.72 12.21
C VAL A 9 -12.09 0.11 11.28
N GLN A 10 -11.85 1.37 11.60
CA GLN A 10 -11.01 2.25 10.80
C GLN A 10 -9.55 1.76 10.74
N ASP A 11 -9.00 1.25 11.85
CA ASP A 11 -7.67 0.62 11.87
C ASP A 11 -7.60 -0.62 10.97
N ARG A 12 -8.67 -1.42 10.93
CA ARG A 12 -8.73 -2.66 10.13
C ARG A 12 -9.01 -2.42 8.65
N LYS A 13 -9.48 -1.23 8.27
CA LYS A 13 -9.73 -0.86 6.88
C LYS A 13 -8.48 -1.01 6.00
N SER A 14 -7.29 -0.81 6.58
CA SER A 14 -6.00 -0.99 5.90
C SER A 14 -5.81 -2.43 5.36
N ILE A 15 -6.31 -3.44 6.08
CA ILE A 15 -6.22 -4.86 5.66
C ILE A 15 -7.01 -5.06 4.35
N PHE A 16 -8.26 -4.60 4.31
CA PHE A 16 -9.08 -4.71 3.09
C PHE A 16 -8.49 -3.92 1.93
N GLY A 17 -7.97 -2.71 2.19
CA GLY A 17 -7.28 -1.92 1.17
C GLY A 17 -6.07 -2.64 0.58
N THR A 18 -5.33 -3.39 1.40
CA THR A 18 -4.17 -4.15 0.96
C THR A 18 -4.54 -5.32 0.03
N ILE A 19 -5.67 -5.99 0.27
CA ILE A 19 -6.20 -7.03 -0.64
C ILE A 19 -6.51 -6.44 -2.02
N VAL A 20 -7.16 -5.28 -2.05
CA VAL A 20 -7.48 -4.56 -3.30
C VAL A 20 -6.19 -4.16 -4.04
N ILE A 21 -5.17 -3.71 -3.32
CA ILE A 21 -3.86 -3.38 -3.91
C ILE A 21 -3.21 -4.62 -4.54
N ILE A 22 -3.24 -5.78 -3.88
CA ILE A 22 -2.71 -7.05 -4.44
C ILE A 22 -3.46 -7.41 -5.72
N ALA A 23 -4.80 -7.38 -5.70
CA ALA A 23 -5.60 -7.67 -6.88
C ALA A 23 -5.28 -6.71 -8.04
N GLY A 24 -5.10 -5.41 -7.74
CA GLY A 24 -4.66 -4.41 -8.70
C GLY A 24 -3.29 -4.72 -9.31
N TYR A 25 -2.31 -5.13 -8.51
CA TYR A 25 -0.99 -5.52 -9.01
C TYR A 25 -1.02 -6.78 -9.88
N ILE A 26 -1.83 -7.79 -9.49
CA ILE A 26 -2.02 -8.99 -10.31
C ILE A 26 -2.66 -8.62 -11.65
N CYS A 27 -3.69 -7.77 -11.64
CA CYS A 27 -4.36 -7.30 -12.86
C CYS A 27 -3.39 -6.54 -13.77
N LEU A 28 -2.56 -5.65 -13.20
CA LEU A 28 -1.54 -4.91 -13.95
C LEU A 28 -0.50 -5.86 -14.56
N LEU A 29 0.00 -6.83 -13.79
CA LEU A 29 0.95 -7.84 -14.26
C LEU A 29 0.36 -8.70 -15.39
N LEU A 30 -0.87 -9.18 -15.24
CA LEU A 30 -1.58 -9.92 -16.29
C LEU A 30 -1.75 -9.07 -17.54
N THR A 31 -2.15 -7.80 -17.39
CA THR A 31 -2.30 -6.88 -18.52
C THR A 31 -0.99 -6.74 -19.30
N VAL A 32 0.15 -6.60 -18.63
CA VAL A 32 1.48 -6.52 -19.28
C VAL A 32 1.82 -7.83 -20.00
N ILE A 33 1.55 -8.99 -19.39
CA ILE A 33 1.79 -10.30 -20.02
C ILE A 33 0.92 -10.49 -21.27
N LEU A 34 -0.38 -10.19 -21.18
CA LEU A 34 -1.30 -10.30 -22.31
C LEU A 34 -0.94 -9.30 -23.42
N ALA A 35 -0.50 -8.08 -23.08
CA ALA A 35 -0.01 -7.11 -24.04
C ALA A 35 1.25 -7.60 -24.77
N ALA A 36 2.20 -8.22 -24.06
CA ALA A 36 3.38 -8.82 -24.66
C ALA A 36 3.02 -10.00 -25.58
N ALA A 37 2.07 -10.84 -25.18
CA ALA A 37 1.56 -11.94 -25.99
C ALA A 37 0.83 -11.45 -27.26
N TYR A 38 0.12 -10.31 -27.17
CA TYR A 38 -0.49 -9.66 -28.32
C TYR A 38 0.54 -9.17 -29.33
N VAL A 39 1.60 -8.49 -28.87
CA VAL A 39 2.68 -8.02 -29.75
C VAL A 39 3.39 -9.18 -30.47
N GLN A 40 3.46 -10.34 -29.82
CA GLN A 40 4.03 -11.57 -30.41
C GLN A 40 3.03 -12.33 -31.30
N GLY A 41 1.79 -11.85 -31.46
CA GLY A 41 0.76 -12.50 -32.27
C GLY A 41 0.20 -13.80 -31.69
N LEU A 42 0.58 -14.16 -30.46
CA LEU A 42 0.15 -15.38 -29.76
C LEU A 42 -1.25 -15.26 -29.18
N TYR A 43 -1.78 -14.04 -29.08
CA TYR A 43 -3.05 -13.75 -28.45
C TYR A 43 -3.77 -12.62 -29.18
N GLN A 44 -5.05 -12.81 -29.51
CA GLN A 44 -5.92 -11.76 -30.03
C GLN A 44 -6.82 -11.28 -28.88
N PRO A 45 -6.70 -10.03 -28.42
CA PRO A 45 -7.50 -9.53 -27.33
C PRO A 45 -8.97 -9.48 -27.73
N GLN A 46 -9.81 -10.16 -26.95
CA GLN A 46 -11.25 -9.97 -27.03
C GLN A 46 -11.58 -8.52 -26.64
N ALA A 47 -12.51 -7.89 -27.36
CA ALA A 47 -12.94 -6.54 -27.04
C ALA A 47 -13.46 -6.48 -25.60
N LEU A 48 -12.77 -5.70 -24.76
CA LEU A 48 -13.24 -5.39 -23.41
C LEU A 48 -14.49 -4.53 -23.52
N GLY A 49 -15.49 -4.78 -22.66
CA GLY A 49 -16.69 -3.95 -22.61
C GLY A 49 -16.33 -2.48 -22.31
N ALA A 50 -17.07 -1.55 -22.92
CA ALA A 50 -16.82 -0.11 -22.77
C ALA A 50 -16.81 0.33 -21.30
N ASP A 51 -17.64 -0.28 -20.46
CA ASP A 51 -17.72 0.00 -19.02
C ASP A 51 -16.41 -0.33 -18.29
N VAL A 52 -15.76 -1.45 -18.64
CA VAL A 52 -14.50 -1.88 -18.04
C VAL A 52 -13.37 -0.92 -18.41
N ILE A 53 -13.34 -0.48 -19.67
CA ILE A 53 -12.36 0.51 -20.14
C ILE A 53 -12.56 1.84 -19.42
N LEU A 54 -13.81 2.28 -19.24
CA LEU A 54 -14.14 3.50 -18.51
C LEU A 54 -13.75 3.43 -17.03
N LEU A 55 -14.05 2.31 -16.36
CA LEU A 55 -13.65 2.09 -14.97
C LEU A 55 -12.13 2.09 -14.81
N LEU A 56 -11.41 1.44 -15.73
CA LEU A 56 -9.95 1.37 -15.72
C LEU A 56 -9.31 2.74 -16.00
N SER A 57 -9.87 3.51 -16.93
CA SER A 57 -9.36 4.84 -17.26
C SER A 57 -9.57 5.81 -16.10
N LEU A 58 -10.76 5.83 -15.49
CA LEU A 58 -11.04 6.62 -14.29
C LEU A 58 -10.12 6.23 -13.13
N ASN A 59 -9.92 4.94 -12.88
CA ASN A 59 -9.01 4.46 -11.84
C ASN A 59 -7.56 4.93 -12.09
N SER A 60 -7.11 4.89 -13.35
CA SER A 60 -5.79 5.36 -13.76
C SER A 60 -5.64 6.86 -13.54
N VAL A 61 -6.66 7.66 -13.87
CA VAL A 61 -6.66 9.11 -13.60
C VAL A 61 -6.57 9.40 -12.10
N PHE A 62 -7.34 8.70 -11.26
CA PHE A 62 -7.25 8.86 -9.81
C PHE A 62 -5.89 8.44 -9.25
N LEU A 63 -5.27 7.39 -9.79
CA LEU A 63 -3.93 6.96 -9.43
C LEU A 63 -2.90 8.05 -9.75
N LEU A 64 -2.93 8.59 -10.98
CA LEU A 64 -2.05 9.67 -11.41
C LEU A 64 -2.26 10.94 -10.59
N TRP A 65 -3.50 11.31 -10.32
CA TRP A 65 -3.83 12.43 -9.44
C TRP A 65 -3.22 12.27 -8.04
N ARG A 66 -3.37 11.09 -7.43
CA ARG A 66 -2.78 10.79 -6.12
C ARG A 66 -1.25 10.88 -6.15
N LEU A 67 -0.60 10.32 -7.17
CA LEU A 67 0.85 10.39 -7.33
C LEU A 67 1.31 11.83 -7.55
N GLY A 68 0.61 12.60 -8.37
CA GLY A 68 0.89 14.00 -8.65
C GLY A 68 0.75 14.87 -7.40
N MET A 69 -0.33 14.72 -6.63
CA MET A 69 -0.51 15.42 -5.35
C MET A 69 0.62 15.10 -4.38
N ARG A 70 0.97 13.82 -4.22
CA ARG A 70 2.07 13.40 -3.34
C ARG A 70 3.41 13.96 -3.80
N ALA A 71 3.72 13.86 -5.09
CA ALA A 71 4.95 14.39 -5.66
C ALA A 71 5.03 15.92 -5.55
N GLY A 72 3.90 16.62 -5.73
CA GLY A 72 3.81 18.08 -5.57
C GLY A 72 4.11 18.53 -4.15
N PHE A 73 3.55 17.86 -3.13
CA PHE A 73 3.88 18.15 -1.73
C PHE A 73 5.35 17.84 -1.41
N VAL A 74 5.89 16.72 -1.89
CA VAL A 74 7.31 16.39 -1.67
C VAL A 74 8.22 17.39 -2.38
N ALA A 75 7.87 17.80 -3.61
CA ALA A 75 8.61 18.82 -4.35
C ALA A 75 8.63 20.16 -3.61
N ALA A 76 7.50 20.56 -3.01
CA ALA A 76 7.38 21.81 -2.26
C ALA A 76 8.21 21.81 -0.97
N LEU A 77 8.35 20.66 -0.29
CA LEU A 77 9.08 20.55 0.98
C LEU A 77 10.57 20.20 0.83
N TYR A 78 10.91 19.32 -0.11
CA TYR A 78 12.25 18.70 -0.20
C TYR A 78 12.94 18.91 -1.56
N GLY A 79 12.24 19.51 -2.53
CA GLY A 79 12.76 19.76 -3.87
C GLY A 79 12.45 18.67 -4.91
N PRO A 80 12.76 18.93 -6.19
CA PRO A 80 12.32 18.10 -7.32
C PRO A 80 12.99 16.73 -7.41
N THR A 81 14.23 16.59 -6.92
CA THR A 81 14.96 15.31 -6.89
C THR A 81 14.28 14.32 -5.94
N GLU A 82 13.89 14.80 -4.76
CA GLU A 82 13.14 14.02 -3.77
C GLU A 82 11.70 13.71 -4.24
N ALA A 83 11.12 14.58 -5.07
CA ALA A 83 9.82 14.33 -5.69
C ALA A 83 9.84 13.12 -6.63
N LEU A 84 10.91 12.93 -7.42
CA LEU A 84 11.06 11.73 -8.27
C LEU A 84 11.23 10.46 -7.43
N LEU A 85 11.95 10.53 -6.31
CA LEU A 85 12.08 9.42 -5.36
C LEU A 85 10.78 9.10 -4.60
N SER A 86 9.81 10.03 -4.57
CA SER A 86 8.50 9.81 -3.93
C SER A 86 7.62 8.77 -4.66
N ILE A 87 7.78 8.64 -5.97
CA ILE A 87 7.04 7.69 -6.81
C ILE A 87 7.42 6.23 -6.47
N PRO A 88 8.70 5.80 -6.54
CA PRO A 88 9.09 4.46 -6.11
C PRO A 88 8.80 4.23 -4.63
N ARG A 89 8.89 5.27 -3.78
CA ARG A 89 8.50 5.17 -2.37
C ARG A 89 7.03 4.78 -2.17
N SER A 90 6.13 5.17 -3.09
CA SER A 90 4.73 4.73 -3.05
C SER A 90 4.59 3.22 -3.27
N ILE A 91 5.36 2.67 -4.20
CA ILE A 91 5.41 1.21 -4.46
C ILE A 91 5.95 0.49 -3.23
N VAL A 92 7.07 0.96 -2.67
CA VAL A 92 7.67 0.38 -1.45
C VAL A 92 6.67 0.41 -0.28
N SER A 93 5.95 1.50 -0.10
CA SER A 93 4.91 1.63 0.92
C SER A 93 3.80 0.58 0.76
N ASN A 94 3.36 0.32 -0.48
CA ASN A 94 2.36 -0.72 -0.75
C ASN A 94 2.91 -2.12 -0.44
N VAL A 95 4.18 -2.39 -0.79
CA VAL A 95 4.84 -3.67 -0.47
C VAL A 95 4.95 -3.87 1.05
N ILE A 96 5.32 -2.83 1.80
CA ILE A 96 5.33 -2.86 3.27
C ILE A 96 3.94 -3.18 3.83
N ALA A 97 2.89 -2.55 3.29
CA ALA A 97 1.51 -2.84 3.70
C ALA A 97 1.11 -4.31 3.44
N ILE A 98 1.49 -4.86 2.28
CA ILE A 98 1.27 -6.28 1.94
C ILE A 98 2.00 -7.19 2.93
N MET A 99 3.26 -6.92 3.22
CA MET A 99 4.04 -7.70 4.18
C MET A 99 3.45 -7.61 5.60
N ALA A 100 3.05 -6.41 6.02
CA ALA A 100 2.42 -6.17 7.32
C ALA A 100 1.10 -6.95 7.44
N MET A 101 0.26 -6.94 6.41
CA MET A 101 -0.97 -7.73 6.38
C MET A 101 -0.68 -9.23 6.48
N ARG A 102 0.28 -9.77 5.71
CA ARG A 102 0.66 -11.19 5.81
C ARG A 102 1.13 -11.55 7.21
N ARG A 103 1.94 -10.70 7.84
CA ARG A 103 2.40 -10.89 9.22
C ARG A 103 1.24 -10.85 10.21
N ALA A 104 0.31 -9.91 10.06
CA ALA A 104 -0.87 -9.80 10.92
C ALA A 104 -1.78 -11.04 10.78
N CYS A 105 -2.06 -11.49 9.56
CA CYS A 105 -2.87 -12.68 9.30
C CYS A 105 -2.22 -13.95 9.86
N THR A 106 -0.91 -14.12 9.66
CA THR A 106 -0.19 -15.29 10.21
C THR A 106 -0.17 -15.29 11.73
N ASN A 107 0.06 -14.14 12.38
CA ASN A 107 -0.03 -14.04 13.84
C ASN A 107 -1.44 -14.32 14.37
N TYR A 108 -2.47 -13.81 13.69
CA TYR A 108 -3.87 -14.07 14.06
C TYR A 108 -4.22 -15.55 13.93
N LEU A 109 -3.81 -16.20 12.83
CA LEU A 109 -4.06 -17.62 12.62
C LEU A 109 -3.35 -18.49 13.67
N ARG A 110 -2.09 -18.16 14.00
CA ARG A 110 -1.36 -18.83 15.10
C ARG A 110 -2.07 -18.65 16.44
N HIS A 111 -2.63 -17.47 16.70
CA HIS A 111 -3.40 -17.23 17.92
C HIS A 111 -4.65 -18.11 18.00
N CYS A 112 -5.40 -18.24 16.91
CA CYS A 112 -6.54 -19.17 16.83
C CYS A 112 -6.12 -20.63 17.05
N LEU A 113 -4.88 -20.99 16.71
CA LEU A 113 -4.29 -22.32 16.93
C LEU A 113 -3.69 -22.49 18.34
N GLY A 114 -3.92 -21.54 19.26
CA GLY A 114 -3.51 -21.64 20.67
C GLY A 114 -2.18 -20.95 21.00
N ALA A 115 -1.53 -20.28 20.05
CA ALA A 115 -0.32 -19.51 20.35
C ALA A 115 -0.64 -18.22 21.12
N PRO A 116 0.22 -17.79 22.05
CA PRO A 116 0.06 -16.50 22.72
C PRO A 116 0.18 -15.35 21.70
N LEU A 117 -0.69 -14.35 21.83
CA LEU A 117 -0.63 -13.16 20.99
C LEU A 117 0.55 -12.29 21.44
N THR A 118 1.70 -12.43 20.77
CA THR A 118 2.87 -11.60 21.03
C THR A 118 2.69 -10.23 20.39
N TRP A 119 2.47 -9.21 21.21
CA TRP A 119 2.50 -7.82 20.79
C TRP A 119 3.97 -7.35 20.74
N ASP A 120 4.52 -7.17 19.54
CA ASP A 120 5.82 -6.54 19.37
C ASP A 120 5.70 -5.04 19.61
N LYS A 121 6.02 -4.59 20.83
CA LYS A 121 6.23 -3.15 21.08
C LYS A 121 7.55 -2.78 20.41
N THR A 122 7.53 -1.77 19.55
CA THR A 122 8.77 -1.11 19.13
C THR A 122 9.51 -0.68 20.39
N ALA A 123 10.76 -1.11 20.55
CA ALA A 123 11.59 -0.68 21.67
C ALA A 123 11.72 0.85 21.61
N HIS A 124 11.11 1.53 22.58
CA HIS A 124 11.34 2.96 22.75
C HIS A 124 12.74 3.13 23.30
N HIS A 125 13.68 3.49 22.43
CA HIS A 125 14.93 4.09 22.88
C HIS A 125 14.56 5.44 23.50
N PHE A 126 14.48 5.49 24.83
CA PHE A 126 14.52 6.75 25.54
C PHE A 126 15.88 7.39 25.22
N MET A 127 15.89 8.54 24.56
CA MET A 127 17.10 9.35 24.49
C MET A 127 17.51 9.67 25.94
N PRO A 128 18.77 9.45 26.34
CA PRO A 128 19.23 9.94 27.63
C PRO A 128 19.11 11.47 27.63
N ASP A 129 18.36 11.99 28.60
CA ASP A 129 18.27 13.42 28.87
C ASP A 129 19.68 13.92 29.21
N LYS A 130 20.32 14.64 28.29
CA LYS A 130 21.66 15.21 28.48
C LYS A 130 21.67 16.43 29.42
N ARG A 131 20.68 16.59 30.30
CA ARG A 131 20.55 17.76 31.20
C ARG A 131 20.46 17.41 32.69
N ALA A 132 21.11 16.34 33.13
CA ALA A 132 21.48 16.18 34.53
C ALA A 132 22.99 16.35 34.65
N HIS A 133 23.41 17.32 35.46
CA HIS A 133 24.79 17.75 35.75
C HIS A 133 25.41 18.80 34.80
N SER A 134 25.07 20.06 35.06
CA SER A 134 26.10 21.07 35.25
C SER A 134 25.89 21.66 36.64
N ASP A 135 26.88 21.41 37.50
CA ASP A 135 27.02 21.95 38.84
C ASP A 135 27.04 23.48 38.88
#